data_AF-A0A7X3NQL2-F1
#
_entry.id   AF-A0A7X3NQL2-F1
#
_cell.length_a   1.000
_cell.length_b   1.000
_cell.length_c   1.000
_cell.angle_alpha   90.00
_cell.angle_beta   90.00
_cell.angle_gamma   90.00
#
_symmetry.space_group_name_H-M   'P 1'
#
loop_
_entity.id
_entity.type
_entity.pdbx_description
1 polymer ?
#
loop_
_entity_poly.entity_id
_entity_poly.type
_entity_poly.pdbx_seq_one_letter_code
_entity_poly.pdbx_strand_id
1 'polypeptide(L)'
;MTYSIYHFFVDLCRKKEKLLSVNKLESFPFDERMLSCVNKGRFPDLAIKLNHTNSQFTGGELIELKDSKAYSVASFNSTIPTGEKDVKKLTAGQENVI
;
A
#
# COMPACT_ATOMS: atom_id res chain seq x y z
N MET A 1 -4.68 -16.31 4.42
CA MET A 1 -4.79 -15.33 5.52
C MET A 1 -5.27 -14.03 4.88
N THR A 2 -6.25 -13.35 5.49
CA THR A 2 -6.92 -12.20 4.89
C THR A 2 -6.19 -10.92 5.31
N TYR A 3 -5.62 -10.18 4.38
CA TYR A 3 -4.89 -8.94 4.66
C TYR A 3 -5.74 -7.70 4.34
N SER A 4 -5.52 -6.62 5.09
CA SER A 4 -6.21 -5.35 4.93
C SER A 4 -5.36 -4.23 5.52
N ILE A 5 -5.80 -2.98 5.36
CA ILE A 5 -5.08 -1.82 5.93
C ILE A 5 -4.85 -1.93 7.44
N TYR A 6 -5.73 -2.63 8.16
CA TYR A 6 -5.53 -2.94 9.59
C TYR A 6 -4.22 -3.71 9.82
N HIS A 7 -3.97 -4.75 9.01
CA HIS A 7 -2.77 -5.58 9.13
C HIS A 7 -1.49 -4.80 8.80
N PHE A 8 -1.58 -3.86 7.86
CA PHE A 8 -0.49 -2.94 7.56
C PHE A 8 -0.08 -2.10 8.79
N PHE A 9 -1.06 -1.50 9.48
CA PHE A 9 -0.78 -0.74 10.71
C PHE A 9 -0.31 -1.64 11.86
N VAL A 10 -0.85 -2.86 11.98
CA VAL A 10 -0.40 -3.84 12.97
C VAL A 10 1.07 -4.21 12.75
N ASP A 11 1.52 -4.41 11.50
CA ASP A 11 2.91 -4.72 11.18
C ASP A 11 3.86 -3.59 11.60
N LEU A 12 3.46 -2.34 11.35
CA LEU A 12 4.18 -1.15 11.82
C LEU A 12 4.30 -1.12 13.35
N CYS A 13 3.20 -1.33 14.06
CA CYS A 13 3.19 -1.32 15.52
C CYS A 13 4.01 -2.46 16.14
N ARG A 14 3.96 -3.66 15.55
CA ARG A 14 4.73 -4.82 16.03
C ARG A 14 6.23 -4.64 15.85
N LYS A 15 6.65 -3.96 14.77
CA LYS A 15 8.07 -3.68 14.47
C LYS A 15 8.45 -2.23 14.86
N LYS A 16 7.90 -1.71 15.96
CA LYS A 16 8.11 -0.34 16.42
C LYS A 16 9.58 0.08 16.50
N GLU A 17 10.45 -0.77 17.03
CA GLU A 17 11.89 -0.46 17.14
C GLU A 17 12.51 -0.22 15.75
N LYS A 18 12.16 -1.06 14.77
CA LYS A 18 12.61 -0.89 13.40
C LYS A 18 12.02 0.37 12.78
N LEU A 19 10.74 0.64 13.02
CA LEU A 19 10.07 1.87 12.56
C LEU A 19 10.77 3.13 13.08
N LEU A 20 11.19 3.14 14.35
CA LEU A 20 11.93 4.26 14.95
C LEU A 20 13.36 4.39 14.41
N SER A 21 13.95 3.30 13.89
CA SER A 21 15.31 3.29 13.35
C SER A 21 15.42 3.71 11.89
N VAL A 22 14.33 3.64 11.11
CA VAL A 22 14.37 3.96 9.67
C VAL A 22 14.14 5.45 9.43
N ASN A 23 14.97 6.04 8.56
CA ASN A 23 14.84 7.46 8.20
C ASN A 23 13.69 7.75 7.23
N LYS A 24 13.26 6.75 6.45
CA LYS A 24 12.19 6.84 5.47
C LYS A 24 11.31 5.60 5.57
N LEU A 25 9.99 5.79 5.52
CA LEU A 25 9.03 4.69 5.59
C LEU A 25 9.14 3.75 4.39
N GLU A 26 9.55 4.25 3.21
CA GLU A 26 9.88 3.42 2.03
C GLU A 26 10.98 2.37 2.28
N SER A 27 11.84 2.59 3.28
CA SER A 27 12.92 1.66 3.64
C SER A 27 12.50 0.68 4.76
N PHE A 28 11.25 0.74 5.20
CA PHE A 28 10.73 -0.16 6.22
C PHE A 28 10.50 -1.56 5.64
N PRO A 29 10.91 -2.63 6.34
CA PRO A 29 10.73 -4.01 5.86
C PRO A 29 9.29 -4.49 6.10
N PHE A 30 8.38 -4.05 5.24
CA PHE A 30 6.98 -4.52 5.23
C PHE A 30 6.90 -6.02 4.96
N ASP A 31 5.85 -6.66 5.45
CA ASP A 31 5.57 -8.07 5.11
C ASP A 31 5.18 -8.20 3.63
N GLU A 32 6.09 -8.70 2.79
CA GLU A 32 5.87 -8.89 1.35
C GLU A 32 4.71 -9.86 1.05
N ARG A 33 4.36 -10.74 1.99
CA ARG A 33 3.21 -11.65 1.83
C ARG A 33 1.88 -10.89 1.82
N MET A 34 1.85 -9.70 2.43
CA MET A 34 0.69 -8.81 2.49
C MET A 34 0.53 -7.95 1.23
N LEU A 35 1.61 -7.64 0.53
CA LEU A 35 1.63 -6.61 -0.53
C LEU A 35 1.58 -7.23 -1.93
N SER A 36 0.77 -6.67 -2.82
CA SER A 36 0.70 -7.02 -4.24
C SER A 36 1.70 -6.23 -5.08
N CYS A 37 2.07 -5.02 -4.63
CA CYS A 37 3.14 -4.26 -5.27
C CYS A 37 3.92 -3.39 -4.29
N VAL A 38 5.16 -3.10 -4.67
CA VAL A 38 6.04 -2.10 -4.05
C VAL A 38 6.69 -1.29 -5.18
N ASN A 39 6.24 -0.06 -5.35
CA ASN A 39 6.68 0.87 -6.39
C ASN A 39 7.54 1.99 -5.79
N LYS A 40 8.34 2.64 -6.64
CA LYS A 40 9.07 3.86 -6.29
C LYS A 40 8.79 4.92 -7.34
N GLY A 41 8.36 6.10 -6.91
CA GLY A 41 8.11 7.25 -7.80
C GLY A 41 6.90 7.08 -8.73
N ARG A 42 6.02 6.11 -8.45
CA ARG A 42 4.78 5.87 -9.20
C ARG A 42 3.67 5.49 -8.22
N PHE A 43 2.53 6.17 -8.32
CA PHE A 43 1.35 5.82 -7.54
C PHE A 43 0.76 4.46 -7.96
N PRO A 44 0.35 3.61 -7.00
CA PRO A 44 0.61 3.74 -5.56
C PRO A 44 1.99 3.18 -5.19
N ASP A 45 2.60 3.70 -4.12
CA ASP A 45 3.85 3.15 -3.60
C ASP A 45 3.68 1.71 -3.11
N LEU A 46 2.58 1.38 -2.41
CA LEU A 46 2.25 0.01 -1.99
C LEU A 46 0.80 -0.31 -2.32
N ALA A 47 0.49 -1.59 -2.53
CA ALA A 47 -0.89 -2.07 -2.57
C ALA A 47 -1.03 -3.35 -1.77
N ILE A 48 -2.13 -3.49 -1.02
CA ILE A 48 -2.44 -4.71 -0.28
C ILE A 48 -3.00 -5.75 -1.24
N LYS A 49 -2.61 -7.03 -1.08
CA LYS A 49 -3.15 -8.13 -1.90
C LYS A 49 -4.66 -8.23 -1.77
N LEU A 50 -5.33 -8.57 -2.87
CA LEU A 50 -6.75 -8.90 -2.84
C LEU A 50 -6.97 -10.23 -2.12
N ASN A 51 -7.99 -10.29 -1.28
CA ASN A 51 -8.38 -11.53 -0.64
C ASN A 51 -9.37 -12.27 -1.55
N HIS A 52 -9.00 -13.47 -1.98
CA HIS A 52 -9.81 -14.28 -2.90
C HIS A 52 -10.76 -15.25 -2.19
N THR A 53 -10.71 -15.34 -0.86
CA THR A 53 -11.40 -16.39 -0.10
C THR A 53 -12.88 -16.12 0.15
N ASN A 54 -13.39 -14.90 -0.09
CA ASN A 54 -14.79 -14.56 0.14
C ASN A 54 -15.42 -13.95 -1.11
N SER A 55 -16.72 -14.19 -1.30
CA SER A 55 -17.57 -13.51 -2.30
C SER A 55 -17.63 -11.98 -2.12
N GLN A 56 -17.07 -11.46 -1.02
CA GLN A 56 -16.79 -10.05 -0.83
C GLN A 56 -15.33 -9.76 -1.15
N PHE A 57 -15.11 -8.89 -2.15
CA PHE A 57 -13.80 -8.31 -2.42
C PHE A 57 -13.34 -7.50 -1.19
N THR A 58 -12.29 -7.98 -0.53
CA THR A 58 -11.62 -7.29 0.58
C THR A 58 -10.12 -7.23 0.30
N GLY A 59 -9.39 -6.33 0.95
CA GLY A 59 -8.02 -6.01 0.58
C GLY A 59 -7.99 -5.00 -0.58
N GLY A 60 -6.87 -4.94 -1.32
CA GLY A 60 -6.74 -4.08 -2.50
C GLY A 60 -6.56 -2.60 -2.20
N GLU A 61 -6.35 -2.23 -0.93
CA GLU A 61 -6.11 -0.85 -0.54
C GLU A 61 -4.79 -0.35 -1.14
N LEU A 62 -4.84 0.84 -1.75
CA LEU A 62 -3.69 1.51 -2.33
C LEU A 62 -3.09 2.47 -1.31
N ILE A 63 -1.78 2.42 -1.12
CA ILE A 63 -1.06 3.19 -0.11
C ILE A 63 0.00 4.04 -0.81
N GLU A 64 -0.04 5.33 -0.51
CA GLU A 64 0.98 6.29 -0.93
C GLU A 64 1.79 6.68 0.30
N LEU A 65 3.11 6.58 0.23
CA LEU A 65 4.02 6.96 1.30
C LEU A 65 4.42 8.42 1.11
N LYS A 66 4.38 9.21 2.18
CA LYS A 66 4.82 10.61 2.18
C LYS A 66 5.88 10.83 3.23
N ASP A 67 6.91 11.57 2.86
CA ASP A 67 7.95 12.07 3.74
C ASP A 67 7.45 13.35 4.44
N SER A 68 7.61 13.43 5.76
CA SER A 68 7.27 14.62 6.55
C SER A 68 8.26 15.79 6.36
N LYS A 69 9.43 15.56 5.73
CA LYS A 69 10.45 16.58 5.47
C LYS A 69 10.16 17.40 4.23
N ALA A 70 9.39 16.87 3.28
CA ALA A 70 8.87 17.66 2.18
C ALA A 70 7.60 18.35 2.65
N TYR A 71 7.55 19.69 2.60
CA TYR A 71 6.38 20.52 2.92
C TYR A 71 5.16 20.28 1.99
N SER A 72 5.12 19.16 1.24
CA SER A 72 3.90 18.72 0.57
C SER A 72 3.06 17.92 1.57
N VAL A 73 2.32 18.61 2.43
CA VAL A 73 1.04 18.05 2.89
C VAL A 73 0.27 17.78 1.61
N ALA A 74 -0.02 16.52 1.32
CA ALA A 74 -0.76 16.16 0.12
C ALA A 74 -1.97 17.10 0.04
N SER A 75 -2.10 17.87 -1.03
CA SER A 75 -3.41 18.41 -1.36
C SER A 75 -4.33 17.19 -1.36
N PHE A 76 -5.40 17.24 -0.56
CA PHE A 76 -6.44 16.22 -0.63
C PHE A 76 -7.17 16.40 -1.96
N ASN A 77 -6.48 16.15 -3.06
CA ASN A 77 -7.02 16.07 -4.38
C ASN A 77 -7.74 14.74 -4.42
N SER A 78 -8.99 14.73 -3.95
CA SER A 78 -9.92 13.65 -4.25
C SER A 78 -9.98 13.53 -5.76
N THR A 79 -9.21 12.61 -6.31
CA THR A 79 -9.20 12.35 -7.74
C THR A 79 -10.35 11.40 -7.97
N ILE A 80 -11.53 11.95 -8.21
CA ILE A 80 -12.68 11.16 -8.67
C ILE A 80 -12.38 10.80 -10.11
N PRO A 81 -12.12 9.51 -10.42
CA PRO A 81 -11.93 9.12 -11.80
C PRO A 81 -13.24 9.39 -12.55
N THR A 82 -13.16 10.10 -13.67
CA THR A 82 -14.31 10.41 -14.53
C THR A 82 -14.74 9.21 -15.39
N GLY A 83 -14.09 8.05 -15.20
CA GLY A 83 -14.34 6.79 -15.89
C GLY A 83 -13.70 5.62 -15.14
N GLU A 84 -13.58 4.47 -15.79
CA GLU A 84 -12.99 3.27 -15.18
C GLU A 84 -11.46 3.31 -15.19
N LYS A 85 -10.85 2.95 -14.06
CA LYS A 85 -9.40 2.69 -13.97
C LYS A 85 -9.17 1.21 -13.71
N ASP A 86 -8.44 0.57 -14.62
CA ASP A 86 -7.99 -0.80 -14.44
C ASP A 86 -6.91 -0.86 -13.33
N VAL A 87 -7.28 -1.45 -12.19
CA VAL A 87 -6.38 -1.60 -11.04
C VAL A 87 -5.13 -2.40 -11.41
N LYS A 88 -5.22 -3.35 -12.35
CA LYS A 88 -4.05 -4.12 -12.82
C LYS A 88 -2.99 -3.23 -13.46
N LYS A 89 -3.41 -2.13 -14.10
CA LYS A 89 -2.49 -1.15 -14.69
C LYS A 89 -1.83 -0.28 -13.61
N LEU A 90 -2.52 0.00 -12.51
CA LEU A 90 -1.98 0.78 -11.39
C LEU A 90 -0.92 -0.01 -10.61
N THR A 91 -1.12 -1.32 -10.44
CA THR A 91 -0.13 -2.22 -9.84
C THR A 91 0.89 -2.74 -10.86
N ALA A 92 0.88 -2.21 -12.09
CA ALA A 92 1.76 -2.56 -13.21
C ALA A 92 1.87 -4.07 -13.51
N GLY A 93 0.77 -4.80 -13.37
CA GLY A 93 0.75 -6.22 -13.63
C GLY A 93 1.60 -7.06 -12.66
N GLN A 94 2.10 -6.49 -11.54
CA GLN A 94 2.56 -7.32 -10.43
C GLN A 94 1.32 -8.04 -9.89
N GLU A 95 1.31 -9.33 -10.14
CA GLU A 95 0.11 -10.14 -9.98
C GLU A 95 -0.26 -10.25 -8.50
N ASN A 96 -1.57 -10.28 -8.23
CA ASN A 96 -2.08 -10.96 -7.05
C ASN A 96 -1.89 -12.49 -7.23
N VAL A 97 -0.68 -12.93 -7.53
CA VAL A 97 -0.34 -14.35 -7.53
C VAL A 97 0.03 -14.73 -6.11
N ILE A 98 -0.75 -15.67 -5.60
CA ILE A 98 -0.35 -16.62 -4.57
C ILE A 98 0.31 -17.78 -5.31
#